data_AF-A0A6N7L3B6-F1
#
_entry.id   AF-A0A6N7L3B6-F1
#
_cell.length_a   1.000
_cell.length_b   1.000
_cell.length_c   1.000
_cell.angle_alpha   90.00
_cell.angle_beta   90.00
_cell.angle_gamma   90.00
#
_symmetry.space_group_name_H-M   'P 1'
#
loop_
_entity.id
_entity.type
_entity.pdbx_description
1 polymer ?
#
loop_
_entity_poly.entity_id
_entity_poly.type
_entity_poly.pdbx_seq_one_letter_code
_entity_poly.pdbx_strand_id
1 'polypeptide(L)'
;MNLTIPPAVVGRGAIRINLDRGIHPATLKPLLEPGTITPASRCGTCTFLVERVADDGKSRMKCAIKAQRRRGPDIKPDFPACVEFRTAAA
;
A
#
# COMPACT_ATOMS: atom_id res chain seq x y z
N MET A 1 2.95 -13.18 -20.44
CA MET A 1 1.54 -13.14 -20.00
C MET A 1 1.13 -11.67 -19.98
N ASN A 2 0.31 -11.22 -20.94
CA ASN A 2 -0.08 -9.80 -21.07
C ASN A 2 -0.97 -9.40 -19.88
N LEU A 3 -0.43 -8.59 -18.97
CA LEU A 3 -1.21 -7.91 -17.94
C LEU A 3 -2.00 -6.78 -18.62
N THR A 4 -3.23 -7.07 -19.04
CA THR A 4 -4.17 -6.07 -19.53
C THR A 4 -4.54 -5.14 -18.37
N ILE A 5 -3.86 -3.99 -18.27
CA ILE A 5 -4.18 -2.96 -17.29
C ILE A 5 -5.55 -2.38 -17.67
N PRO A 6 -6.60 -2.57 -16.86
CA PRO A 6 -7.91 -1.99 -17.18
C PRO A 6 -7.79 -0.46 -17.24
N PRO A 7 -8.46 0.21 -18.19
CA PRO A 7 -8.44 1.66 -18.26
C PRO A 7 -8.94 2.24 -16.94
N ALA A 8 -8.30 3.33 -16.48
CA ALA A 8 -8.67 4.02 -15.25
C ALA A 8 -10.14 4.45 -15.34
N VAL A 9 -11.03 3.67 -14.71
CA VAL A 9 -12.46 3.91 -14.74
C VAL A 9 -12.72 5.19 -13.93
N VAL A 10 -13.23 6.21 -14.61
CA VAL A 10 -13.66 7.49 -14.01
C VAL A 10 -14.58 7.18 -12.82
N GLY A 11 -14.15 7.57 -11.61
CA GLY A 11 -14.84 7.26 -10.34
C GLY A 11 -14.12 6.28 -9.41
N ARG A 12 -13.07 5.56 -9.88
CA ARG A 12 -12.21 4.76 -8.99
C ARG A 12 -11.22 5.67 -8.26
N GLY A 13 -11.27 5.68 -6.93
CA GLY A 13 -10.34 6.47 -6.11
C GLY A 13 -8.87 6.11 -6.38
N ALA A 14 -7.96 7.08 -6.29
CA ALA A 14 -6.54 6.96 -6.63
C ALA A 14 -5.82 5.74 -6.00
N ILE A 15 -6.29 5.28 -4.85
CA ILE A 15 -5.83 4.06 -4.17
C ILE A 15 -6.03 2.83 -5.05
N ARG A 16 -7.23 2.67 -5.61
CA ARG A 16 -7.61 1.52 -6.45
C ARG A 16 -6.81 1.52 -7.75
N ILE A 17 -6.68 2.70 -8.38
CA ILE A 17 -5.90 2.87 -9.62
C ILE A 17 -4.44 2.45 -9.42
N ASN A 18 -3.80 2.88 -8.33
CA ASN A 18 -2.43 2.50 -8.04
C ASN A 18 -2.31 0.99 -7.82
N LEU A 19 -3.24 0.38 -7.07
CA LEU A 19 -3.26 -1.07 -6.85
C LEU A 19 -3.44 -1.86 -8.17
N ASP A 20 -4.39 -1.46 -9.03
CA ASP A 20 -4.62 -2.08 -10.34
C ASP A 20 -3.37 -2.01 -11.23
N ARG A 21 -2.53 -0.97 -11.05
CA ARG A 21 -1.25 -0.80 -11.77
C ARG A 21 -0.09 -1.57 -11.14
N GLY A 22 -0.32 -2.32 -10.07
CA GLY A 22 0.75 -2.98 -9.31
C GLY A 22 1.60 -1.99 -8.53
N ILE A 23 1.05 -0.85 -8.11
CA ILE A 23 1.75 0.23 -7.41
C ILE A 23 1.15 0.41 -6.01
N HIS A 24 2.02 0.47 -5.01
CA HIS A 24 1.63 0.71 -3.63
C HIS A 24 1.17 2.18 -3.44
N PRO A 25 -0.07 2.44 -3.02
CA PRO A 25 -0.64 3.78 -3.09
C PRO A 25 -0.06 4.77 -2.04
N ALA A 26 0.63 4.29 -1.01
CA ALA A 26 1.26 5.16 -0.01
C ALA A 26 2.72 5.52 -0.34
N THR A 27 3.43 4.64 -1.04
CA THR A 27 4.86 4.80 -1.37
C THR A 27 5.09 5.02 -2.86
N LEU A 28 4.05 4.88 -3.70
CA LEU A 28 4.12 4.90 -5.16
C LEU A 28 5.18 3.96 -5.76
N LYS A 29 5.63 2.97 -4.98
CA LYS A 29 6.59 1.94 -5.40
C LYS A 29 5.86 0.72 -5.96
N PRO A 30 6.51 -0.07 -6.81
CA PRO A 30 5.93 -1.33 -7.28
C PRO A 30 5.54 -2.24 -6.10
N LEU A 31 4.45 -2.97 -6.26
CA LEU A 31 4.08 -4.06 -5.38
C LEU A 31 5.05 -5.24 -5.56
N LEU A 32 5.17 -6.08 -4.54
CA LEU A 32 5.81 -7.37 -4.67
C LEU A 32 5.13 -8.18 -5.79
N GLU A 33 5.93 -8.94 -6.54
CA GLU A 33 5.45 -9.77 -7.64
C GLU A 33 4.28 -10.63 -7.15
N PRO A 34 3.16 -10.73 -7.90
CA PRO A 34 1.94 -11.41 -7.46
C PRO A 34 2.16 -12.88 -7.07
N GLY A 35 3.18 -13.55 -7.61
CA GLY A 35 3.58 -14.91 -7.23
C GLY A 35 4.36 -15.03 -5.91
N THR A 36 4.80 -13.91 -5.35
CA THR A 36 5.52 -13.83 -4.06
C THR A 36 4.67 -13.27 -2.94
N ILE A 37 3.45 -12.82 -3.24
CA ILE A 37 2.51 -12.29 -2.25
C ILE A 37 1.95 -13.47 -1.42
N THR A 38 2.64 -13.79 -0.33
CA THR A 38 2.14 -14.66 0.73
C THR A 38 1.35 -13.83 1.75
N PRO A 39 0.51 -14.44 2.61
CA PRO A 39 -0.10 -13.71 3.73
C PRO A 39 0.95 -13.06 4.66
N ALA A 40 2.19 -13.53 4.64
CA ALA A 40 3.31 -12.95 5.37
C ALA A 40 3.89 -11.68 4.72
N SER A 41 3.74 -11.50 3.40
CA SER A 41 4.20 -10.33 2.65
C SER A 41 3.08 -9.31 2.44
N ARG A 42 2.41 -8.96 3.53
CA ARG A 42 1.38 -7.91 3.57
C ARG A 42 1.94 -6.66 4.19
N CYS A 43 1.48 -5.49 3.76
CA CYS A 43 1.94 -4.22 4.35
C CYS A 43 1.60 -4.15 5.85
N GLY A 44 0.58 -4.89 6.29
CA GLY A 44 0.22 -5.12 7.70
C GLY A 44 1.35 -5.65 8.59
N THR A 45 2.26 -6.46 8.02
CA THR A 45 3.38 -7.08 8.74
C THR A 45 4.70 -6.34 8.50
N CYS A 46 4.63 -5.15 7.91
CA CYS A 46 5.80 -4.36 7.55
C CYS A 46 6.30 -3.55 8.75
N THR A 47 7.62 -3.51 8.97
CA THR A 47 8.26 -2.64 9.97
C THR A 47 7.98 -1.16 9.76
N PHE A 48 7.67 -0.76 8.52
CA PHE A 48 7.35 0.62 8.17
C PHE A 48 5.88 0.98 8.41
N LEU A 49 5.06 0.04 8.90
CA LEU A 49 3.69 0.32 9.26
C LEU A 49 3.66 1.01 10.62
N VAL A 50 3.21 2.25 10.63
CA VAL A 50 3.10 3.06 11.85
C VAL A 50 1.67 3.50 12.03
N GLU A 51 1.17 3.42 13.26
CA GLU A 51 -0.09 4.03 13.62
C GLU A 51 0.11 5.55 13.75
N ARG A 52 -0.75 6.34 13.12
CA ARG A 52 -0.79 7.79 13.30
C ARG A 52 -2.21 8.25 13.59
N VAL A 53 -2.34 9.12 14.58
CA VAL A 53 -3.58 9.84 14.85
C VAL A 53 -3.79 10.86 13.72
N ALA A 54 -4.88 10.71 12.98
CA ALA A 54 -5.30 11.70 12.00
C ALA A 54 -5.86 12.95 12.72
N ASP A 55 -5.93 14.08 12.02
CA ASP A 55 -6.49 15.33 12.55
C ASP A 55 -7.93 15.18 13.09
N ASP A 56 -8.66 14.16 12.64
CA ASP A 56 -10.00 13.81 13.12
C ASP A 56 -9.99 13.01 14.45
N GLY A 57 -8.84 12.88 15.12
CA GLY A 57 -8.65 12.12 16.36
C GLY A 57 -8.62 10.59 16.21
N LYS A 58 -8.84 10.06 14.99
CA LYS A 58 -8.86 8.61 14.73
C LYS A 58 -7.46 8.08 14.42
N SER A 59 -7.07 6.97 15.05
CA SER A 59 -5.86 6.27 14.67
C SER A 59 -6.02 5.61 13.30
N ARG A 60 -5.00 5.77 12.47
CA ARG A 60 -4.95 5.29 11.08
C ARG A 60 -3.58 4.71 10.81
N MET A 61 -3.54 3.56 10.15
CA MET A 61 -2.30 2.90 9.80
C MET A 61 -1.70 3.58 8.56
N LYS A 62 -0.44 4.00 8.67
CA LYS A 62 0.30 4.73 7.63
C LYS A 62 1.64 4.05 7.37
N CYS A 63 2.10 4.12 6.13
CA CYS A 63 3.48 3.77 5.83
C CYS A 63 4.41 4.94 6.23
N ALA A 64 5.52 4.62 6.87
CA ALA A 64 6.58 5.56 7.22
C ALA A 64 7.34 6.06 5.99
N ILE A 65 7.49 5.24 4.93
CA ILE A 65 8.20 5.57 3.67
C ILE A 65 7.36 6.47 2.75
N LYS A 66 6.50 7.36 3.30
CA LYS A 66 5.55 8.17 2.54
C LYS A 66 6.15 8.76 1.26
N ALA A 67 5.58 8.44 0.10
CA ALA A 67 5.96 9.12 -1.14
C ALA A 67 5.17 10.42 -1.36
N GLN A 68 4.00 10.53 -0.75
CA GLN A 68 3.18 11.74 -0.82
C GLN A 68 3.35 12.59 0.44
N ARG A 69 3.61 13.90 0.24
CA ARG A 69 3.69 14.89 1.33
C ARG A 69 2.36 15.12 2.04
N ARG A 70 1.22 14.81 1.39
CA ARG A 70 -0.12 14.96 1.97
C ARG A 70 -0.72 13.61 2.33
N ARG A 71 -1.44 13.59 3.46
CA ARG A 71 -2.18 12.46 4.08
C ARG A 71 -2.30 11.25 3.16
N GLY A 72 -1.25 10.42 3.11
CA GLY A 72 -1.27 9.18 2.33
C GLY A 72 -2.46 8.31 2.72
N PRO A 73 -2.84 7.31 1.91
CA PRO A 73 -3.99 6.48 2.17
C PRO A 73 -3.90 5.76 3.53
N ASP A 74 -5.05 5.40 4.08
CA ASP A 74 -5.09 4.46 5.21
C ASP A 74 -4.70 3.08 4.70
N ILE A 75 -3.64 2.50 5.28
CA ILE A 75 -3.13 1.20 4.88
C ILE A 75 -3.77 0.16 5.75
N LYS A 76 -4.68 -0.62 5.16
CA LYS A 76 -5.24 -1.78 5.86
C LYS A 76 -4.17 -2.87 6.01
N PRO A 77 -4.22 -3.68 7.06
CA PRO A 77 -3.25 -4.76 7.28
C PRO A 77 -3.25 -5.80 6.14
N ASP A 78 -4.35 -5.91 5.39
CA ASP A 78 -4.48 -6.81 4.24
C ASP A 78 -3.84 -6.27 2.95
N PHE A 79 -3.30 -5.04 2.95
CA PHE A 79 -2.71 -4.47 1.74
C PHE A 79 -1.52 -5.30 1.23
N PRO A 80 -1.37 -5.46 -0.10
CA PRO A 80 -0.19 -6.06 -0.67
C PRO A 80 1.04 -5.20 -0.35
N ALA A 81 2.15 -5.82 -0.01
CA ALA A 81 3.36 -5.10 0.34
C ALA A 81 4.10 -4.58 -0.92
N CYS A 82 4.86 -3.49 -0.76
CA CYS A 82 5.69 -2.93 -1.82
C CYS A 82 7.06 -3.59 -1.90
N VAL A 83 7.84 -3.32 -2.95
CA VAL A 83 9.22 -3.84 -3.10
C VAL A 83 10.19 -3.48 -1.97
N GLU A 84 9.88 -2.45 -1.16
CA GLU A 84 10.64 -2.10 0.06
C GLU A 84 10.07 -2.72 1.32
N PHE A 85 9.24 -3.74 1.18
CA PHE A 85 8.74 -4.50 2.29
C PHE A 85 9.89 -5.04 3.15
N ARG A 86 9.81 -4.78 4.44
CA ARG A 86 10.64 -5.42 5.45
C ARG A 86 9.69 -5.97 6.50
N THR A 87 9.71 -7.29 6.67
CA THR A 87 9.02 -7.94 7.79
C THR A 87 9.48 -7.29 9.08
N ALA A 88 8.54 -6.82 9.89
CA ALA A 88 8.82 -6.56 11.29
C ALA A 88 9.28 -7.90 11.88
N ALA A 89 10.54 -8.00 12.28
CA ALA A 89 11.01 -9.17 13.01
C ALA A 89 10.14 -9.29 14.27
N ALA A 90 9.52 -10.45 14.42
CA ALA A 90 8.70 -10.79 15.58
C ALA A 90 9.52 -10.77 16.88
#